data_AF-A0A516G959-F1
#
_entry.id   AF-A0A516G959-F1
#
_cell.length_a   1.000
_cell.length_b   1.000
_cell.length_c   1.000
_cell.angle_alpha   90.00
_cell.angle_beta   90.00
_cell.angle_gamma   90.00
#
_symmetry.space_group_name_H-M   'P 1'
#
loop_
_entity.id
_entity.type
_entity.pdbx_description
1 polymer ?
#
loop_
_entity_poly.entity_id
_entity_poly.type
_entity_poly.pdbx_seq_one_letter_code
_entity_poly.pdbx_strand_id
1 'polypeptide(L)' 'MRTTVRLDPEVAAAAERLRRERHIGLGEAVNELARAGLERGQRTTRFRQRTANVGLKIDVTNVADALEQLDAYDVQTER' A
#
# COMPACT_ATOMS: atom_id res chain seq x y z
N MET A 1 22.96 -11.84 18.98
CA MET A 1 23.33 -10.65 19.78
C MET A 1 22.41 -10.57 20.99
N ARG A 2 22.89 -10.14 22.16
CA ARG A 2 22.07 -9.95 23.37
C ARG A 2 21.86 -8.46 23.59
N THR A 3 20.59 -8.04 23.54
CA THR A 3 20.18 -6.66 23.72
C THR A 3 19.02 -6.62 24.71
N THR A 4 19.01 -5.63 25.59
CA THR A 4 17.85 -5.38 26.46
C THR A 4 16.93 -4.39 25.77
N VAL A 5 15.67 -4.77 25.58
CA VAL A 5 14.64 -3.95 24.95
C VAL A 5 13.44 -3.83 25.88
N ARG A 6 12.72 -2.71 25.82
CA ARG A 6 11.43 -2.55 26.52
C ARG A 6 10.32 -3.04 25.60
N LEU A 7 9.35 -3.77 26.15
CA LEU A 7 8.18 -4.25 25.43
C LEU A 7 6.94 -3.56 25.99
N ASP A 8 6.12 -3.03 25.10
CA ASP A 8 4.79 -2.56 25.48
C ASP A 8 3.90 -3.75 25.89
N PRO A 9 2.85 -3.53 26.70
CA PRO A 9 2.01 -4.62 27.20
C PRO A 9 1.42 -5.51 26.10
N GLU A 10 1.03 -4.93 24.97
CA GLU A 10 0.51 -5.66 23.82
C GLU A 10 1.55 -6.58 23.16
N VAL A 11 2.80 -6.15 23.11
CA VAL A 11 3.91 -6.93 22.53
C VAL A 11 4.28 -8.08 23.45
N ALA A 12 4.30 -7.84 24.77
CA ALA A 12 4.52 -8.87 25.77
C ALA A 12 3.42 -9.96 25.71
N ALA A 13 2.15 -9.56 25.58
CA ALA A 13 1.03 -10.49 25.44
C ALA A 13 1.12 -11.33 24.15
N ALA A 14 1.50 -10.70 23.02
CA ALA A 14 1.72 -11.40 21.76
C ALA A 14 2.86 -12.42 21.85
N ALA A 15 3.97 -12.04 22.48
CA ALA A 15 5.10 -12.94 22.69
C ALA A 15 4.72 -14.13 23.59
N GLU A 16 3.98 -13.89 24.67
CA GLU A 16 3.52 -14.94 25.58
C GLU A 16 2.57 -15.93 24.90
N ARG A 17 1.65 -15.45 24.05
CA ARG A 17 0.81 -16.33 23.23
C ARG A 17 1.65 -17.23 22.34
N LEU A 18 2.63 -16.65 21.63
CA LEU A 18 3.51 -17.40 20.74
C LEU A 18 4.35 -18.45 21.48
N ARG A 19 4.82 -18.13 22.69
CA ARG A 19 5.52 -19.09 23.56
C ARG A 19 4.65 -20.30 23.91
N ARG A 20 3.35 -20.09 24.17
CA ARG A 20 2.42 -21.18 24.49
C ARG A 20 2.10 -22.05 23.28
N GLU A 21 1.91 -21.42 22.12
CA GLU A 21 1.57 -22.12 20.88
C GLU A 21 2.74 -22.93 20.32
N ARG A 22 3.98 -22.42 20.45
CA ARG A 22 5.17 -23.01 19.81
C ARG A 22 6.17 -23.62 20.79
N HIS A 23 5.92 -23.50 22.10
CA HIS A 23 6.82 -23.99 23.15
C HIS A 23 8.26 -23.44 23.07
N ILE A 24 8.39 -22.16 22.72
CA ILE A 24 9.69 -21.48 22.54
C ILE A 24 10.03 -20.50 23.68
N GLY A 25 11.29 -20.07 23.73
CA GLY A 25 11.76 -19.08 24.69
C GLY A 25 11.28 -17.65 24.37
N LEU A 26 11.31 -16.74 25.36
CA LEU A 26 10.89 -15.34 25.17
C LEU A 26 11.70 -14.62 24.09
N GLY A 27 13.03 -14.76 24.12
CA GLY A 27 13.89 -14.12 23.13
C GLY A 27 13.64 -14.64 21.71
N GLU A 28 13.28 -15.91 21.58
CA GLU A 28 12.93 -16.53 20.31
C GLU A 28 11.58 -16.03 19.80
N ALA A 29 10.57 -15.98 20.66
CA ALA A 29 9.26 -15.44 20.34
C ALA A 29 9.34 -13.96 19.89
N VAL A 30 10.12 -13.13 20.60
CA VAL A 30 10.33 -11.72 20.21
C VAL A 30 11.02 -11.61 18.85
N ASN A 31 12.02 -12.45 18.57
CA ASN A 31 12.70 -12.45 17.28
C ASN A 31 11.79 -12.91 16.13
N GLU A 32 10.90 -13.89 16.35
CA GLU A 32 9.90 -14.28 15.36
C GLU A 32 8.93 -13.13 15.05
N LEU A 33 8.39 -12.48 16.09
CA LEU A 33 7.50 -11.33 15.92
C LEU A 33 8.20 -10.19 15.14
N ALA A 34 9.45 -9.89 15.48
CA ALA A 34 10.24 -8.88 14.79
C ALA A 34 10.44 -9.26 13.31
N ARG A 35 10.80 -10.50 13.00
CA ARG A 35 11.01 -10.97 11.64
C ARG A 35 9.72 -10.90 10.81
N ALA A 36 8.60 -11.34 11.37
CA ALA A 36 7.29 -11.23 10.73
C ALA A 36 6.90 -9.76 10.43
N GLY A 37 7.27 -8.83 11.32
CA GLY A 37 7.11 -7.40 11.09
C GLY A 37 7.96 -6.86 9.93
N LEU A 38 9.23 -7.26 9.86
CA LEU A 38 10.16 -6.86 8.80
C LEU A 38 9.69 -7.36 7.42
N GLU A 39 9.18 -8.58 7.33
CA GLU A 39 8.64 -9.15 6.08
C GLU A 39 7.38 -8.42 5.60
N ARG A 40 6.53 -7.95 6.52
CA ARG A 40 5.34 -7.16 6.18
C ARG A 40 5.69 -5.77 5.63
N GLY A 41 6.73 -5.13 6.17
CA GLY A 41 7.22 -3.82 5.71
C GLY A 41 7.81 -3.82 4.28
N GLN A 42 8.20 -4.99 3.76
CA GLN A 42 8.79 -5.11 2.42
C GLN A 42 7.77 -5.19 1.27
N ARG A 43 6.46 -5.28 1.56
CA ARG A 43 5.43 -5.32 0.51
C ARG A 43 5.03 -3.92 0.08
N THR A 44 5.97 -3.17 -0.50
CA THR A 44 5.57 -2.04 -1.35
C THR A 44 5.09 -2.63 -2.67
N THR A 45 3.81 -2.50 -2.97
CA THR A 45 3.33 -2.76 -4.33
C THR A 45 4.03 -1.75 -5.22
N ARG A 46 4.99 -2.21 -6.03
CA ARG A 46 5.62 -1.34 -7.02
C ARG A 46 4.52 -0.73 -7.88
N PHE A 47 4.56 0.58 -8.02
CA PHE A 47 3.70 1.28 -8.96
C PHE A 47 3.84 0.62 -10.33
N ARG A 48 2.72 0.17 -10.89
CA ARG A 48 2.64 -0.29 -12.27
C ARG A 48 1.69 0.64 -12.99
N GLN A 49 2.26 1.46 -13.88
CA GLN A 49 1.47 2.32 -14.76
C GLN A 49 0.51 1.45 -15.57
N ARG A 50 -0.80 1.68 -15.39
CA ARG A 50 -1.83 1.07 -16.22
C ARG A 50 -2.12 2.02 -17.36
N THR A 51 -1.61 1.71 -18.54
CA THR A 51 -1.97 2.41 -19.77
C THR A 51 -3.21 1.74 -20.36
N ALA A 52 -4.26 2.51 -20.60
CA ALA A 52 -5.42 2.09 -21.37
C ALA A 52 -5.48 2.92 -22.66
N ASN A 53 -5.98 2.32 -23.74
CA ASN A 53 -6.22 3.07 -24.96
C ASN A 53 -7.49 3.92 -24.76
N VAL A 54 -7.29 5.22 -24.53
CA VAL A 54 -8.37 6.18 -24.25
C VAL A 54 -9.06 6.68 -25.53
N GLY A 55 -8.58 6.27 -26.71
CA GLY A 55 -9.19 6.65 -27.98
C GLY A 55 -9.27 8.17 -28.17
N LEU A 56 -8.18 8.88 -27.88
CA LEU A 56 -8.14 10.34 -27.99
C LEU A 56 -8.38 10.75 -29.45
N LYS A 57 -9.49 11.45 -29.72
CA LYS A 57 -9.88 11.93 -31.07
C LYS A 57 -9.57 13.40 -31.32
N ILE A 58 -9.10 14.11 -30.29
CA ILE A 58 -8.90 15.56 -30.27
C ILE A 58 -7.51 15.86 -29.72
N ASP A 59 -6.81 16.81 -30.33
CA ASP A 59 -5.49 17.25 -29.89
C ASP A 59 -5.63 18.03 -28.57
N VAL A 60 -4.95 17.57 -27.52
CA VAL A 60 -4.98 18.15 -26.18
C VAL A 60 -3.71 18.93 -25.85
N THR A 61 -2.85 19.18 -26.84
CA THR A 61 -1.67 20.03 -26.67
C THR A 61 -2.08 21.48 -26.33
N ASN A 62 -3.19 21.95 -26.90
CA ASN A 62 -3.86 23.19 -26.49
C ASN A 62 -5.11 22.87 -25.66
N VAL A 63 -5.01 23.06 -24.34
CA VAL A 63 -6.09 22.75 -23.40
C VAL A 63 -7.30 23.67 -23.61
N ALA A 64 -7.12 24.92 -24.01
CA ALA A 64 -8.23 25.87 -24.17
C ALA A 64 -9.16 25.44 -25.32
N ASP A 65 -8.58 25.21 -26.51
CA ASP A 65 -9.33 24.78 -27.70
C ASP A 65 -10.01 23.42 -27.47
N ALA A 66 -9.35 22.50 -26.76
CA ALA A 66 -9.92 21.19 -26.44
C ALA A 66 -11.16 21.29 -25.52
N LEU A 67 -11.15 22.23 -24.57
CA LEU A 67 -12.30 22.48 -23.69
C LEU A 67 -13.46 23.13 -24.44
N GLU A 68 -13.21 24.09 -25.33
CA GLU A 68 -14.25 24.70 -26.16
C GLU A 68 -14.95 23.66 -27.07
N GLN A 69 -14.19 22.70 -27.60
CA GLN A 69 -14.74 21.60 -28.39
C GLN A 69 -15.64 20.68 -27.55
N LEU A 70 -15.26 20.38 -26.30
CA LEU A 70 -16.07 19.59 -25.38
C LEU A 70 -17.38 20.30 -25.04
N ASP A 71 -17.33 21.59 -24.70
CA ASP A 71 -18.53 22.39 -24.41
C ASP A 71 -19.49 22.40 -25.61
N ALA A 72 -18.96 22.49 -26.83
CA ALA A 72 -19.76 22.43 -28.06
C ALA A 72 -20.40 21.04 -28.30
N TYR A 73 -19.73 19.96 -27.92
CA TYR A 73 -20.26 18.58 -28.02
C TYR A 73 -21.40 18.32 -27.02
N ASP A 74 -21.28 18.82 -25.79
CA ASP A 74 -22.32 18.68 -24.77
C ASP A 74 -23.62 19.37 -25.22
N VAL A 75 -23.52 20.60 -25.73
CA VAL A 75 -24.67 21.36 -26.27
C VAL A 75 -25.34 20.65 -27.46
N GLN A 76 -24.60 19.89 -28.26
CA GLN A 76 -25.16 19.13 -29.39
C GLN A 76 -25.86 17.84 -28.98
N THR A 77 -25.41 17.21 -27.88
CA THR A 77 -25.97 15.94 -27.39
C THR A 77 -27.27 16.14 -26.60
N GLU A 78 -27.46 17.33 -26.04
CA GLU A 78 -28.68 17.71 -25.30
C GLU A 78 -29.87 18.13 -26.19
N ARG A 79 -29.75 18.03 -27.53
CA ARG A 79 -30.80 18.35 -28.51
C ARG A 79 -31.39 17.10 -29.16
#